data_AF-A0A8S9IH79-F1
#
_entry.id   AF-A0A8S9IH79-F1
#
_cell.length_a   1.000
_cell.length_b   1.000
_cell.length_c   1.000
_cell.angle_alpha   90.00
_cell.angle_beta   90.00
_cell.angle_gamma   90.00
#
_symmetry.space_group_name_H-M   'P 1'
#
loop_
_entity.id
_entity.type
_entity.pdbx_description
1 polymer ?
#
loop_
_entity_poly.entity_id
_entity_poly.type
_entity_poly.pdbx_seq_one_letter_code
_entity_poly.pdbx_strand_id
1 'polypeptide(L)' 'MLALKEEYTARPAKEETINDPTNPKHYWRYRVHVTLDSLMKDVDLKSTIKNLVSSSGRSVPASGEDVNNKK' A
#
# COMPACT_ATOMS: atom_id res chain seq x y z
N MET A 1 -3.17 5.45 -6.34
CA MET A 1 -3.25 4.88 -4.96
C MET A 1 -1.91 4.33 -4.44
N LEU A 2 -0.92 4.06 -5.31
CA LEU A 2 0.37 3.44 -4.97
C LEU A 2 1.50 4.47 -4.79
N ALA A 3 1.24 5.59 -4.11
CA ALA A 3 2.13 6.76 -4.08
C ALA A 3 3.42 6.61 -3.26
N LEU A 4 3.60 5.49 -2.56
CA LEU A 4 4.77 5.26 -1.69
C LEU A 4 6.05 4.96 -2.48
N LYS A 5 5.95 4.64 -3.78
CA LYS A 5 7.07 4.25 -4.62
C LYS A 5 6.79 4.66 -6.07
N GLU A 6 7.72 5.40 -6.69
CA GLU A 6 7.51 6.08 -7.98
C GLU A 6 7.20 5.11 -9.11
N GLU A 7 7.81 3.92 -9.12
CA GLU A 7 7.57 2.90 -10.16
C GLU A 7 6.11 2.47 -10.27
N TYR A 8 5.31 2.65 -9.22
CA TYR A 8 3.88 2.32 -9.19
C TYR A 8 2.96 3.53 -9.42
N THR A 9 3.53 4.68 -9.76
CA THR A 9 2.80 5.94 -10.00
C THR A 9 2.70 6.32 -11.47
N ALA A 10 3.13 5.43 -12.38
CA ALA A 10 3.22 5.70 -13.81
C ALA A 10 1.86 5.96 -14.50
N ARG A 11 0.73 5.60 -13.88
CA ARG A 11 -0.59 5.80 -14.48
C ARG A 11 -1.12 7.22 -14.31
N PRO A 12 -1.87 7.74 -15.30
CA PRO A 12 -2.50 9.04 -15.19
C PRO A 12 -3.44 9.13 -13.97
N ALA A 13 -3.41 10.25 -13.26
CA ALA A 13 -4.22 10.47 -12.06
C ALA A 13 -5.73 10.28 -12.29
N LYS A 14 -6.24 10.64 -13.48
CA LYS A 14 -7.64 10.44 -13.87
C LYS A 14 -8.04 8.97 -13.90
N GLU A 15 -7.13 8.08 -14.29
CA GLU A 15 -7.38 6.64 -14.33
C GLU A 15 -7.26 5.96 -12.96
N GLU A 16 -6.55 6.62 -12.02
CA GLU A 16 -6.39 6.17 -10.64
C GLU A 16 -7.50 6.72 -9.71
N THR A 17 -8.41 7.53 -10.25
CA THR A 17 -9.58 8.04 -9.53
C THR A 17 -10.62 6.94 -9.40
N ILE A 18 -10.83 6.46 -8.18
CA ILE A 18 -11.75 5.35 -7.89
C ILE A 18 -13.21 5.83 -7.89
N ASN A 19 -13.45 7.03 -7.39
CA ASN A 19 -14.79 7.61 -7.23
C ASN A 19 -14.83 9.05 -7.76
N ASP A 20 -15.88 9.39 -8.49
CA ASP A 20 -16.27 10.77 -8.77
C ASP A 20 -17.68 11.01 -8.18
N PRO A 21 -17.79 11.69 -7.02
CA PRO A 21 -19.08 11.92 -6.37
C PRO A 21 -20.00 12.85 -7.16
N THR A 22 -19.48 13.59 -8.15
CA THR A 22 -20.27 14.47 -9.02
C THR A 22 -20.93 13.71 -10.17
N ASN A 23 -20.50 12.47 -10.44
CA ASN A 23 -21.06 11.61 -11.46
C ASN A 23 -22.04 10.59 -10.83
N PRO A 24 -23.36 10.83 -10.85
CA PRO A 24 -24.33 9.89 -10.26
C PRO A 24 -24.41 8.54 -10.99
N LYS A 25 -23.86 8.46 -12.21
CA LYS A 25 -23.72 7.21 -12.99
C LYS A 25 -22.28 6.70 -12.99
N HIS A 26 -21.50 7.07 -11.97
CA HIS A 26 -20.10 6.66 -11.89
C HIS A 26 -19.98 5.14 -11.94
N TYR A 27 -19.12 4.66 -12.82
CA TYR A 27 -18.95 3.24 -13.02
C TYR A 27 -17.72 2.74 -12.28
N TRP A 28 -17.96 1.98 -11.22
CA TRP A 28 -16.96 1.40 -10.35
C TRP A 28 -16.19 0.25 -11.01
N ARG A 29 -15.15 0.58 -11.78
CA ARG A 29 -14.29 -0.40 -12.47
C ARG A 29 -12.81 -0.24 -12.19
N TYR A 30 -12.42 0.50 -11.16
CA TYR A 30 -11.01 0.66 -10.85
C TYR A 30 -10.37 -0.72 -10.60
N ARG A 31 -9.23 -0.96 -11.26
CA ARG A 31 -8.36 -2.11 -11.04
C ARG A 31 -6.96 -1.59 -10.80
N VAL A 32 -6.32 -2.14 -9.77
CA VAL A 32 -4.89 -1.91 -9.53
C VAL A 32 -4.12 -2.46 -10.72
N HIS A 33 -3.22 -1.64 -11.27
CA HIS A 33 -2.47 -1.95 -12.49
C HIS A 33 -1.21 -2.77 -12.25
N VAL A 34 -0.90 -3.05 -10.99
CA VAL A 34 0.25 -3.84 -10.55
C VAL A 34 -0.26 -5.18 -10.02
N THR A 35 0.41 -6.27 -10.39
CA THR A 35 0.03 -7.60 -9.90
C THR A 35 0.38 -7.76 -8.43
N LEU A 36 -0.38 -8.60 -7.73
CA LEU A 36 -0.09 -8.92 -6.33
C LEU A 36 1.31 -9.56 -6.18
N ASP A 37 1.69 -10.44 -7.11
CA ASP A 37 3.01 -11.10 -7.09
C ASP A 37 4.17 -10.10 -7.20
N SER A 38 4.03 -9.07 -8.04
CA SER A 38 5.01 -7.99 -8.14
C SER A 38 5.14 -7.24 -6.80
N LEU A 39 4.02 -6.87 -6.18
CA LEU A 39 4.00 -6.20 -4.88
C LEU A 39 4.62 -7.07 -3.78
N MET A 40 4.34 -8.38 -3.79
CA MET A 40 4.89 -9.32 -2.81
C MET A 40 6.40 -9.53 -2.95
N LYS A 41 6.95 -9.38 -4.16
CA LYS A 41 8.40 -9.47 -4.43
C LYS A 41 9.15 -8.18 -4.11
N ASP A 42 8.46 -7.05 -4.00
CA ASP A 42 9.07 -5.74 -3.74
C ASP A 42 9.45 -5.57 -2.26
N VAL A 43 10.72 -5.82 -1.94
CA VAL A 43 11.25 -5.73 -0.57
C VAL A 43 11.21 -4.30 -0.04
N ASP A 44 11.50 -3.31 -0.89
CA ASP A 44 11.61 -1.90 -0.49
C ASP A 44 10.23 -1.33 -0.11
N LEU A 45 9.21 -1.62 -0.93
CA LEU A 45 7.83 -1.23 -0.62
C LEU A 45 7.36 -1.87 0.69
N LYS A 46 7.60 -3.17 0.87
CA LYS A 46 7.21 -3.89 2.10
C LYS A 46 7.92 -3.32 3.33
N SER A 47 9.21 -3.06 3.23
CA SER A 47 10.00 -2.45 4.31
C SER A 47 9.45 -1.08 4.69
N THR A 48 9.17 -0.23 3.70
CA THR A 48 8.58 1.09 3.90
C THR A 48 7.23 1.01 4.62
N ILE A 49 6.32 0.14 4.18
CA ILE A 49 5.03 -0.06 4.84
C ILE A 49 5.21 -0.58 6.28
N LYS A 50 6.09 -1.57 6.49
CA LYS A 50 6.38 -2.10 7.84
C LYS A 50 6.90 -1.01 8.78
N ASN A 51 7.78 -0.15 8.28
CA ASN A 51 8.32 0.97 9.05
C ASN A 51 7.23 1.98 9.39
N LEU A 52 6.37 2.35 8.43
CA LEU A 52 5.23 3.25 8.67
C LEU A 52 4.24 2.68 9.70
N VAL A 53 3.96 1.37 9.65
CA VAL A 53 3.10 0.70 10.62
C VAL A 53 3.72 0.75 12.01
N SER A 54 5.02 0.42 12.12
CA SER A 54 5.75 0.41 13.39
C SER A 54 5.89 1.82 13.97
N SER A 55 6.30 2.80 13.17
CA SER A 55 6.48 4.20 13.61
C SER A 55 5.17 4.87 14.01
N SER A 56 4.04 4.39 13.49
CA SER A 56 2.71 4.86 13.87
C SER A 56 2.14 4.19 15.13
N GLY A 57 2.89 3.28 15.76
CA GLY A 57 2.45 2.53 16.94
C GLY A 57 1.37 1.48 16.64
N ARG A 58 1.18 1.10 15.37
CA ARG A 58 0.16 0.14 14.92
C ARG A 58 0.73 -1.26 14.65
N SER A 59 2.00 -1.51 14.98
CA SER A 59 2.57 -2.86 14.86
C SER A 59 1.97 -3.78 15.94
N VAL A 60 1.72 -5.03 15.56
CA VAL A 60 1.32 -6.10 16.48
C VAL A 60 2.33 -7.24 16.35
N PRO A 61 2.98 -7.69 17.44
CA PRO A 61 2.89 -7.12 18.79
C PRO A 61 3.42 -5.68 18.86
N ALA A 62 2.98 -4.93 19.87
CA ALA A 62 3.48 -3.57 20.09
C ALA A 62 5.01 -3.64 20.18
N SER A 63 5.71 -2.77 19.44
CA SER A 63 7.17 -2.81 19.30
C SER A 63 7.85 -2.87 20.68
N GLY A 64 8.23 -4.09 21.08
CA GLY A 64 8.61 -4.43 22.45
C GLY A 64 8.62 -5.92 22.78
N GLU A 65 7.86 -6.78 22.07
CA GLU A 65 7.75 -8.21 22.45
C GLU A 65 8.58 -9.21 21.62
N ASP A 66 9.13 -8.83 20.46
CA ASP A 66 9.77 -9.80 19.55
C ASP A 66 11.29 -9.99 19.72
N VAL A 67 11.94 -9.37 20.72
CA VAL A 67 13.40 -9.50 20.91
C VAL A 67 13.78 -10.70 21.79
N ASN A 68 12.85 -11.36 22.49
CA ASN A 68 13.20 -12.32 23.54
C ASN A 68 12.78 -13.79 23.31
N ASN A 69 12.48 -14.21 22.07
CA ASN A 69 12.10 -15.62 21.82
C ASN A 69 12.84 -16.27 20.65
N LYS A 70 14.17 -16.18 20.66
CA LYS A 70 15.05 -17.18 20.02
C LYS A 70 16.07 -17.66 21.07
N LYS A 71 15.67 -18.67 21.84
CA LYS A 71 16.62 -19.64 22.41
C LYS A 71 17.00 -20.64 21.34
#